data_AF-R9MWZ4-F1
#
_entry.id   AF-R9MWZ4-F1
#
_cell.length_a   1.000
_cell.length_b   1.000
_cell.length_c   1.000
_cell.angle_alpha   90.00
_cell.angle_beta   90.00
_cell.angle_gamma   90.00
#
_symmetry.space_group_name_H-M   'P 1'
#
loop_
_entity.id
_entity.type
_entity.pdbx_description
1 polymer ?
#
loop_
_entity_poly.entity_id
_entity_poly.type
_entity_poly.pdbx_seq_one_letter_code
_entity_poly.pdbx_strand_id
1 'polypeptide(L)'
;METDYKRIFYEAIAWKECPEKGQNLKKTGLDLRKLEREFPYLLGSERKKIKKLQVYFTFLPEYAGKKIFKSSPKNWKMEYAQKLLNDAWEMAYTNLGCTEQILALPYESCEENMLAKLLASSPLMELPVELWAVGLYQARPFDSLCILLPEDAGRKETERLQELLEPYLPRMKRIIYKGQESKASSWLTDYLYEEFGIVMMGVQKLPSDMPVLDFGIQEWGSRKLSSSSGGGIKYEVHNLRKGKAKAVYISSAEILKFLDIAVKNGYNTKVN
;
A
#
# COMPACT_ATOMS: atom_id res chain seq x y z
N MET A 1 -8.29 14.16 25.61
CA MET A 1 -7.21 14.11 24.61
C MET A 1 -7.86 13.74 23.30
N GLU A 2 -7.92 14.65 22.33
CA GLU A 2 -8.31 14.29 20.97
C GLU A 2 -7.25 13.33 20.41
N THR A 3 -7.66 12.10 20.15
CA THR A 3 -6.82 11.15 19.42
C THR A 3 -6.75 11.63 17.96
N ASP A 4 -5.57 12.04 17.55
CA ASP A 4 -5.26 12.51 16.20
C ASP A 4 -5.27 11.30 15.24
N TYR A 5 -6.44 11.03 14.64
CA TYR A 5 -6.65 9.91 13.73
C TYR A 5 -6.46 10.36 12.29
N LYS A 6 -5.45 9.80 11.59
CA LYS A 6 -5.49 9.79 10.12
C LYS A 6 -6.51 8.75 9.69
N ARG A 7 -7.48 9.16 8.84
CA ARG A 7 -8.52 8.27 8.30
C ARG A 7 -8.27 8.06 6.82
N ILE A 8 -8.23 6.80 6.43
CA ILE A 8 -8.09 6.38 5.02
C ILE A 8 -9.28 5.55 4.60
N PHE A 9 -9.63 5.64 3.33
CA PHE A 9 -10.68 4.83 2.73
C PHE A 9 -10.07 3.80 1.79
N TYR A 10 -10.38 2.52 2.01
CA TYR A 10 -9.88 1.40 1.25
C TYR A 10 -10.99 0.73 0.44
N GLU A 11 -10.77 0.57 -0.85
CA GLU A 11 -11.74 -0.03 -1.76
C GLU A 11 -11.15 -1.27 -2.41
N ALA A 12 -11.94 -2.33 -2.49
CA ALA A 12 -11.53 -3.57 -3.12
C ALA A 12 -12.70 -4.31 -3.76
N ILE A 13 -12.38 -5.34 -4.54
CA ILE A 13 -13.37 -6.25 -5.12
C ILE A 13 -13.57 -7.45 -4.20
N ALA A 14 -14.83 -7.76 -3.89
CA ALA A 14 -15.23 -9.02 -3.27
C ALA A 14 -15.39 -10.10 -4.36
N TRP A 15 -14.34 -10.90 -4.53
CA TRP A 15 -14.23 -11.91 -5.58
C TRP A 15 -15.22 -13.04 -5.40
N LYS A 16 -15.83 -13.46 -6.51
CA LYS A 16 -16.85 -14.50 -6.63
C LYS A 16 -18.15 -14.19 -5.88
N GLU A 17 -18.32 -12.95 -5.40
CA GLU A 17 -19.48 -12.53 -4.65
C GLU A 17 -20.51 -11.80 -5.54
N CYS A 18 -21.77 -11.87 -5.11
CA CYS A 18 -22.89 -11.10 -5.63
C CYS A 18 -23.45 -10.25 -4.48
N PRO A 19 -24.25 -9.20 -4.76
CA PRO A 19 -24.98 -8.49 -3.72
C PRO A 19 -25.86 -9.47 -2.93
N GLU A 20 -26.10 -9.16 -1.65
CA GLU A 20 -26.96 -9.97 -0.80
C GLU A 20 -28.37 -10.06 -1.38
N LYS A 21 -29.09 -11.15 -1.06
CA LYS A 21 -30.41 -11.40 -1.63
C LYS A 21 -31.37 -10.25 -1.25
N GLY A 22 -31.92 -9.58 -2.28
CA GLY A 22 -32.83 -8.44 -2.09
C GLY A 22 -32.14 -7.08 -2.05
N GLN A 23 -30.80 -7.04 -1.99
CA GLN A 23 -30.04 -5.80 -2.02
C GLN A 23 -30.02 -5.22 -3.43
N ASN A 24 -30.46 -3.96 -3.57
CA ASN A 24 -30.36 -3.20 -4.81
C ASN A 24 -29.34 -2.08 -4.63
N LEU A 25 -28.08 -2.38 -4.93
CA LEU A 25 -26.97 -1.44 -4.78
C LEU A 25 -27.17 -0.13 -5.56
N LYS A 26 -28.01 -0.11 -6.60
CA LYS A 26 -28.36 1.12 -7.32
C LYS A 26 -29.12 2.14 -6.47
N LYS A 27 -29.85 1.64 -5.46
CA LYS A 27 -30.63 2.46 -4.52
C LYS A 27 -29.91 2.65 -3.21
N THR A 28 -29.24 1.61 -2.72
CA THR A 28 -28.63 1.59 -1.38
C THR A 28 -27.18 2.06 -1.37
N GLY A 29 -26.49 2.10 -2.51
CA GLY A 29 -25.03 2.29 -2.55
C GLY A 29 -24.27 1.09 -2.00
N LEU A 30 -22.94 1.23 -1.93
CA LEU A 30 -22.06 0.26 -1.28
C LEU A 30 -22.07 0.44 0.24
N ASP A 31 -21.84 -0.65 0.96
CA ASP A 31 -21.76 -0.64 2.42
C ASP A 31 -20.38 -0.11 2.86
N LEU A 32 -20.35 0.99 3.60
CA LEU A 32 -19.13 1.56 4.18
C LEU A 32 -18.91 1.01 5.58
N ARG A 33 -17.78 0.37 5.79
CA ARG A 33 -17.42 -0.27 7.06
C ARG A 33 -16.21 0.39 7.68
N LYS A 34 -16.14 0.34 9.00
CA LYS A 34 -14.96 0.73 9.77
C LYS A 34 -14.23 -0.54 10.22
N LEU A 35 -12.92 -0.60 9.99
CA LEU A 35 -12.10 -1.63 10.62
C LEU A 35 -11.93 -1.28 12.11
N GLU A 36 -12.33 -2.18 12.99
CA GLU A 36 -12.23 -1.96 14.44
C GLU A 36 -10.79 -1.81 14.91
N ARG A 37 -9.87 -2.54 14.26
CA ARG A 37 -8.45 -2.47 14.55
C ARG A 37 -7.88 -1.12 14.10
N GLU A 38 -7.24 -0.44 15.04
CA GLU A 38 -6.46 0.79 14.80
C GLU A 38 -4.97 0.44 14.60
N PHE A 39 -4.28 1.18 13.73
CA PHE A 39 -2.87 0.94 13.46
C PHE A 39 -2.01 2.09 13.99
N PRO A 40 -1.22 1.87 15.05
CA PRO A 40 -0.32 2.89 15.57
C PRO A 40 0.87 3.12 14.63
N TYR A 41 1.34 4.37 14.56
CA TYR A 41 2.53 4.75 13.82
C TYR A 41 3.25 5.96 14.46
N LEU A 42 4.49 6.18 14.01
CA LEU A 42 5.28 7.38 14.31
C LEU A 42 5.64 8.05 12.98
N LEU A 43 5.55 9.38 12.90
CA LEU A 43 5.83 10.14 11.69
C LEU A 43 6.31 11.55 12.05
N GLY A 44 7.36 12.02 11.37
CA GLY A 44 7.91 13.37 11.51
C GLY A 44 8.60 13.65 12.85
N SER A 45 8.81 14.93 13.12
CA SER A 45 9.57 15.44 14.28
C SER A 45 8.87 15.25 15.63
N GLU A 46 7.60 14.85 15.65
CA GLU A 46 6.84 14.53 16.87
C GLU A 46 7.19 13.15 17.44
N ARG A 47 8.48 12.89 17.69
CA ARG A 47 9.08 11.58 17.99
C ARG A 47 8.43 10.78 19.14
N LYS A 48 7.67 11.44 20.02
CA LYS A 48 7.02 10.84 21.20
C LYS A 48 5.50 10.67 21.05
N LYS A 49 4.88 11.25 20.02
CA LYS A 49 3.42 11.19 19.84
C LYS A 49 3.09 10.01 18.92
N ILE A 50 2.57 8.93 19.51
CA ILE A 50 2.04 7.81 18.74
C ILE A 50 0.72 8.26 18.11
N LYS A 51 0.72 8.35 16.78
CA LYS A 51 -0.47 8.61 15.97
C LYS A 51 -1.17 7.30 15.64
N LYS A 52 -2.42 7.37 15.20
CA LYS A 52 -3.23 6.19 14.85
C LYS A 52 -3.87 6.34 13.49
N LEU A 53 -3.72 5.32 12.67
CA LEU A 53 -4.38 5.19 11.39
C LEU A 53 -5.67 4.39 11.58
N GLN A 54 -6.78 4.94 11.10
CA GLN A 54 -8.09 4.31 11.10
C GLN A 54 -8.51 4.03 9.65
N VAL A 55 -8.95 2.81 9.40
CA VAL A 55 -9.30 2.35 8.06
C VAL A 55 -10.81 2.22 7.95
N TYR A 56 -11.38 2.94 7.01
CA TYR A 56 -12.72 2.70 6.50
C TYR A 56 -12.59 1.96 5.18
N PHE A 57 -13.56 1.12 4.85
CA PHE A 57 -13.48 0.33 3.64
C PHE A 57 -14.85 -0.01 3.06
N THR A 58 -14.84 -0.35 1.78
CA THR A 58 -15.98 -0.95 1.11
C THR A 58 -15.52 -2.03 0.14
N PHE A 59 -16.44 -2.92 -0.21
CA PHE A 59 -16.23 -3.95 -1.20
C PHE A 59 -17.27 -3.84 -2.31
N LEU A 60 -16.80 -3.76 -3.55
CA LEU A 60 -17.64 -3.95 -4.71
C LEU A 60 -17.74 -5.46 -5.00
N PRO A 61 -18.93 -6.08 -4.97
CA PRO A 61 -19.08 -7.47 -5.39
C PRO A 61 -18.59 -7.65 -6.82
N GLU A 62 -17.91 -8.75 -7.14
CA GLU A 62 -17.42 -9.00 -8.51
C GLU A 62 -18.55 -8.95 -9.55
N TYR A 63 -19.74 -9.42 -9.17
CA TYR A 63 -20.90 -9.48 -10.04
C TYR A 63 -22.03 -8.61 -9.53
N ALA A 64 -22.86 -8.09 -10.44
CA ALA A 64 -24.05 -7.31 -10.12
C ALA A 64 -25.25 -8.18 -9.69
N GLY A 65 -25.10 -9.51 -9.67
CA GLY A 65 -26.14 -10.48 -9.34
C GLY A 65 -26.11 -11.73 -10.24
N LYS A 66 -27.09 -12.62 -10.08
CA LYS A 66 -27.27 -13.82 -10.93
C LYS A 66 -28.25 -13.55 -12.06
N LYS A 67 -28.08 -14.20 -13.22
CA LYS A 67 -29.07 -14.13 -14.31
C LYS A 67 -30.35 -14.89 -13.89
N ILE A 68 -31.51 -14.34 -14.22
CA ILE A 68 -32.83 -14.85 -13.76
C ILE A 68 -33.06 -16.31 -14.22
N PHE A 69 -32.52 -16.71 -15.37
CA PHE A 69 -32.73 -18.04 -15.97
C PHE A 69 -31.45 -18.88 -16.12
N LYS A 70 -30.32 -18.41 -15.60
CA LYS A 70 -29.05 -19.14 -15.64
C LYS A 70 -28.31 -18.93 -14.32
N SER A 71 -27.69 -19.98 -13.79
CA SER A 71 -26.77 -19.88 -12.64
C SER A 71 -25.51 -19.05 -12.91
N SER A 72 -25.35 -18.54 -14.14
CA SER A 72 -24.22 -17.68 -14.50
C SER A 72 -24.37 -16.28 -13.89
N PRO A 73 -23.25 -15.71 -13.39
CA PRO A 73 -23.24 -14.36 -12.86
C PRO A 73 -23.46 -13.30 -13.95
N LYS A 74 -23.88 -12.11 -13.52
CA LYS A 74 -24.07 -10.92 -14.35
C LYS A 74 -23.00 -9.89 -14.01
N ASN A 75 -22.24 -9.47 -15.02
CA ASN A 75 -21.19 -8.47 -14.85
C ASN A 75 -21.77 -7.07 -14.64
N TRP A 76 -20.98 -6.21 -13.99
CA TRP A 76 -21.26 -4.79 -13.89
C TRP A 76 -21.15 -4.09 -15.24
N LYS A 77 -21.98 -3.06 -15.44
CA LYS A 77 -21.67 -2.04 -16.44
C LYS A 77 -20.61 -1.12 -15.86
N MET A 78 -19.60 -0.77 -16.66
CA MET A 78 -18.44 0.06 -16.27
C MET A 78 -18.84 1.33 -15.51
N GLU A 79 -19.68 2.16 -16.13
CA GLU A 79 -20.18 3.42 -15.57
C GLU A 79 -20.87 3.23 -14.22
N TYR A 80 -21.54 2.09 -14.03
CA TYR A 80 -22.27 1.81 -12.80
C TYR A 80 -21.34 1.39 -11.67
N ALA A 81 -20.34 0.55 -11.95
CA ALA A 81 -19.31 0.20 -10.98
C ALA A 81 -18.53 1.45 -10.54
N GLN A 82 -18.14 2.29 -11.51
CA GLN A 82 -17.45 3.54 -11.22
C GLN A 82 -18.32 4.50 -10.39
N LYS A 83 -19.61 4.63 -10.73
CA LYS A 83 -20.53 5.44 -9.95
C LYS A 83 -20.63 4.94 -8.50
N LEU A 84 -20.78 3.62 -8.29
CA LEU A 84 -20.88 3.06 -6.94
C LEU A 84 -19.63 3.33 -6.09
N LEU A 85 -18.44 3.22 -6.68
CA LEU A 85 -17.18 3.52 -6.00
C LEU A 85 -17.05 5.02 -5.72
N ASN A 86 -17.37 5.89 -6.69
CA ASN A 86 -17.34 7.33 -6.50
C ASN A 86 -18.32 7.80 -5.41
N ASP A 87 -19.55 7.29 -5.42
CA ASP A 87 -20.56 7.59 -4.40
C ASP A 87 -20.06 7.14 -3.00
N ALA A 88 -19.38 5.99 -2.92
CA ALA A 88 -18.79 5.49 -1.68
C ALA A 88 -17.62 6.36 -1.20
N TRP A 89 -16.74 6.79 -2.11
CA TRP A 89 -15.66 7.72 -1.79
C TRP A 89 -16.20 9.07 -1.31
N GLU A 90 -17.18 9.66 -1.99
CA GLU A 90 -17.79 10.93 -1.59
C GLU A 90 -18.39 10.85 -0.19
N MET A 91 -19.06 9.75 0.13
CA MET A 91 -19.57 9.47 1.48
C MET A 91 -18.43 9.34 2.51
N ALA A 92 -17.36 8.61 2.19
CA ALA A 92 -16.22 8.44 3.09
C ALA A 92 -15.47 9.75 3.35
N TYR A 93 -15.32 10.58 2.31
CA TYR A 93 -14.70 11.89 2.39
C TYR A 93 -15.55 12.84 3.23
N THR A 94 -16.83 13.00 2.88
CA THR A 94 -17.71 14.02 3.46
C THR A 94 -18.17 13.66 4.86
N ASN A 95 -18.58 12.41 5.10
CA ASN A 95 -19.24 12.01 6.34
C ASN A 95 -18.29 11.36 7.34
N LEU A 96 -17.21 10.72 6.85
CA LEU A 96 -16.27 9.99 7.70
C LEU A 96 -14.92 10.71 7.82
N GLY A 97 -14.69 11.80 7.08
CA GLY A 97 -13.47 12.59 7.12
C GLY A 97 -12.25 11.83 6.63
N CYS A 98 -12.41 10.89 5.71
CA CYS A 98 -11.28 10.23 5.05
C CYS A 98 -10.65 11.21 4.06
N THR A 99 -9.32 11.37 4.10
CA THR A 99 -8.63 12.30 3.17
C THR A 99 -7.92 11.58 2.02
N GLU A 100 -7.72 10.27 2.16
CA GLU A 100 -7.02 9.43 1.16
C GLU A 100 -7.93 8.28 0.73
N GLN A 101 -7.93 8.00 -0.57
CA GLN A 101 -8.57 6.83 -1.16
C GLN A 101 -7.48 5.85 -1.61
N ILE A 102 -7.66 4.58 -1.27
CA ILE A 102 -6.74 3.51 -1.65
C ILE A 102 -7.55 2.45 -2.35
N LEU A 103 -7.17 2.20 -3.59
CA LEU A 103 -7.85 1.23 -4.43
C LEU A 103 -6.98 -0.01 -4.60
N ALA A 104 -7.46 -1.15 -4.09
CA ALA A 104 -6.77 -2.41 -4.27
C ALA A 104 -7.15 -3.06 -5.60
N LEU A 105 -6.12 -3.27 -6.41
CA LEU A 105 -6.14 -4.14 -7.57
C LEU A 105 -5.73 -5.56 -7.14
N PRO A 106 -6.21 -6.63 -7.77
CA PRO A 106 -5.66 -7.97 -7.54
C PRO A 106 -4.33 -8.14 -8.28
N TYR A 107 -3.42 -8.90 -7.67
CA TYR A 107 -2.11 -9.26 -8.24
C TYR A 107 -2.20 -10.19 -9.46
N GLU A 108 -3.28 -10.97 -9.61
CA GLU A 108 -3.30 -12.13 -10.52
C GLU A 108 -4.33 -12.06 -11.67
N SER A 109 -5.18 -11.02 -11.77
CA SER A 109 -6.35 -11.06 -12.67
C SER A 109 -6.54 -9.83 -13.57
N CYS A 110 -5.49 -9.04 -13.81
CA CYS A 110 -5.60 -7.80 -14.58
C CYS A 110 -5.86 -7.99 -16.08
N GLU A 111 -5.47 -9.13 -16.67
CA GLU A 111 -5.51 -9.26 -18.13
C GLU A 111 -6.94 -9.44 -18.70
N GLU A 112 -7.81 -10.15 -17.96
CA GLU A 112 -9.12 -10.56 -18.47
C GLU A 112 -10.33 -9.87 -17.81
N ASN A 113 -10.19 -9.29 -16.62
CA ASN A 113 -11.34 -8.70 -15.91
C ASN A 113 -11.48 -7.18 -16.19
N MET A 114 -12.61 -6.80 -16.79
CA MET A 114 -12.99 -5.41 -17.10
C MET A 114 -12.97 -4.49 -15.86
N LEU A 115 -13.28 -5.03 -14.68
CA LEU A 115 -13.23 -4.30 -13.41
C LEU A 115 -11.78 -4.05 -12.96
N ALA A 116 -10.88 -5.00 -13.18
CA ALA A 116 -9.45 -4.78 -12.93
C ALA A 116 -8.88 -3.70 -13.87
N LYS A 117 -9.37 -3.60 -15.10
CA LYS A 117 -9.02 -2.51 -16.04
C LYS A 117 -9.54 -1.15 -15.58
N LEU A 118 -10.77 -1.08 -15.03
CA LEU A 118 -11.35 0.13 -14.42
C LEU A 118 -10.47 0.68 -13.30
N LEU A 119 -10.02 -0.22 -12.42
CA LEU A 119 -9.20 0.15 -11.29
C LEU A 119 -7.74 0.43 -11.69
N ALA A 120 -7.23 -0.20 -12.76
CA ALA A 120 -5.89 0.04 -13.31
C ALA A 120 -5.78 1.33 -14.16
N SER A 121 -6.91 1.89 -14.62
CA SER A 121 -6.97 3.19 -15.29
C SER A 121 -6.99 4.39 -14.34
N SER A 122 -7.14 4.15 -13.03
CA SER A 122 -6.91 5.18 -12.02
C SER A 122 -5.40 5.37 -11.88
N PRO A 123 -4.87 6.62 -11.85
CA PRO A 123 -3.45 6.82 -11.58
C PRO A 123 -3.11 6.05 -10.31
N LEU A 124 -2.05 5.24 -10.35
CA LEU A 124 -1.58 4.49 -9.19
C LEU A 124 -1.45 5.48 -8.04
N MET A 125 -2.44 5.45 -7.13
CA MET A 125 -2.44 6.40 -6.04
C MET A 125 -1.23 6.06 -5.19
N GLU A 126 -0.33 7.03 -5.11
CA GLU A 126 0.82 6.95 -4.23
C GLU A 126 0.30 6.64 -2.83
N LEU A 127 0.76 5.53 -2.23
CA LEU A 127 0.30 5.15 -0.91
C LEU A 127 0.52 6.31 0.08
N PRO A 128 -0.42 6.60 1.00
CA PRO A 128 -0.21 7.58 2.06
C PRO A 128 1.03 7.26 2.89
N VAL A 129 1.81 8.29 3.25
CA VAL A 129 3.05 8.12 4.04
C VAL A 129 2.77 7.46 5.40
N GLU A 130 1.59 7.69 5.98
CA GLU A 130 1.16 7.08 7.23
C GLU A 130 1.06 5.55 7.14
N LEU A 131 0.73 4.98 5.98
CA LEU A 131 0.74 3.53 5.80
C LEU A 131 2.16 2.95 5.79
N TRP A 132 3.11 3.67 5.22
CA TRP A 132 4.53 3.30 5.32
C TRP A 132 5.02 3.40 6.75
N ALA A 133 4.60 4.44 7.48
CA ALA A 133 4.89 4.61 8.89
C ALA A 133 4.31 3.48 9.75
N VAL A 134 3.10 2.99 9.44
CA VAL A 134 2.53 1.78 10.06
C VAL A 134 3.42 0.55 9.80
N GLY A 135 3.88 0.37 8.56
CA GLY A 135 4.80 -0.73 8.19
C GLY A 135 6.11 -0.69 9.00
N LEU A 136 6.76 0.48 9.08
CA LEU A 136 7.94 0.70 9.91
C LEU A 136 7.65 0.45 11.39
N TYR A 137 6.53 0.95 11.91
CA TYR A 137 6.16 0.79 13.31
C TYR A 137 6.01 -0.68 13.71
N GLN A 138 5.47 -1.52 12.81
CA GLN A 138 5.32 -2.96 13.00
C GLN A 138 6.64 -3.73 12.91
N ALA A 139 7.61 -3.22 12.16
CA ALA A 139 8.95 -3.82 12.07
C ALA A 139 9.78 -3.63 13.35
N ARG A 140 9.29 -2.86 14.33
CA ARG A 140 9.99 -2.64 15.60
C ARG A 140 10.05 -3.89 16.48
N PRO A 141 11.09 -4.00 17.32
CA PRO A 141 12.23 -3.08 17.44
C PRO A 141 13.24 -3.26 16.29
N PHE A 142 13.85 -2.16 15.84
CA PHE A 142 15.00 -2.16 14.95
C PHE A 142 15.91 -0.96 15.26
N ASP A 143 17.21 -1.15 15.12
CA ASP A 143 18.25 -0.11 15.21
C ASP A 143 19.17 -0.12 13.98
N SER A 144 18.80 -0.89 12.96
CA SER A 144 19.46 -0.95 11.66
C SER A 144 18.41 -1.00 10.56
N LEU A 145 18.62 -0.27 9.46
CA LEU A 145 17.69 -0.23 8.33
C LEU A 145 18.41 -0.25 6.98
N CYS A 146 17.90 -1.02 6.02
CA CYS A 146 18.36 -1.01 4.64
C CYS A 146 17.37 -0.21 3.80
N ILE A 147 17.84 0.73 3.00
CA ILE A 147 16.98 1.56 2.14
C ILE A 147 17.27 1.22 0.68
N LEU A 148 16.22 0.96 -0.09
CA LEU A 148 16.26 0.87 -1.55
C LEU A 148 15.59 2.11 -2.14
N LEU A 149 16.33 2.82 -2.98
CA LEU A 149 15.85 4.04 -3.65
C LEU A 149 15.66 3.78 -5.15
N PRO A 150 14.63 4.37 -5.77
CA PRO A 150 14.55 4.48 -7.23
C PRO A 150 15.77 5.22 -7.80
N GLU A 151 16.18 4.87 -9.02
CA GLU A 151 17.26 5.58 -9.72
C GLU A 151 16.90 7.05 -10.02
N ASP A 152 15.62 7.31 -10.28
CA ASP A 152 15.04 8.62 -10.56
C ASP A 152 14.53 9.33 -9.29
N ALA A 153 14.82 8.80 -8.10
CA ALA A 153 14.43 9.42 -6.84
C ALA A 153 15.03 10.83 -6.70
N GLY A 154 14.17 11.78 -6.39
CA GLY A 154 14.50 13.18 -6.25
C GLY A 154 14.13 13.72 -4.88
N ARG A 155 13.76 15.00 -4.86
CA ARG A 155 13.61 15.77 -3.63
C ARG A 155 12.38 15.30 -2.85
N LYS A 156 11.29 15.03 -3.56
CA LYS A 156 10.03 14.56 -2.97
C LYS A 156 10.21 13.24 -2.23
N GLU A 157 10.88 12.28 -2.85
CA GLU A 157 11.16 10.97 -2.24
C GLU A 157 12.08 11.12 -1.01
N THR A 158 13.05 12.02 -1.10
CA THR A 158 13.98 12.32 0.01
C THR A 158 13.24 12.92 1.21
N GLU A 159 12.45 13.98 1.00
CA GLU A 159 11.67 14.63 2.06
C GLU A 159 10.73 13.64 2.75
N ARG A 160 10.07 12.79 1.96
CA ARG A 160 9.18 11.75 2.47
C ARG A 160 9.93 10.68 3.28
N LEU A 161 11.12 10.29 2.86
CA LEU A 161 11.97 9.38 3.63
C LEU A 161 12.45 10.01 4.93
N GLN A 162 12.85 11.28 4.90
CA GLN A 162 13.23 12.00 6.12
C GLN A 162 12.06 12.01 7.11
N GLU A 163 10.86 12.36 6.68
CA GLU A 163 9.65 12.37 7.52
C GLU A 163 9.36 10.98 8.12
N LEU A 164 9.49 9.91 7.31
CA LEU A 164 9.27 8.54 7.76
C LEU A 164 10.30 8.06 8.77
N LEU A 165 11.57 8.43 8.58
CA LEU A 165 12.69 7.91 9.35
C LEU A 165 12.95 8.71 10.62
N GLU A 166 12.66 10.01 10.60
CA GLU A 166 12.99 10.94 11.69
C GLU A 166 12.63 10.45 13.10
N PRO A 167 11.48 9.80 13.36
CA PRO A 167 11.18 9.25 14.69
C PRO A 167 12.15 8.18 15.19
N TYR A 168 12.83 7.49 14.27
CA TYR A 168 13.68 6.32 14.52
C TYR A 168 15.17 6.65 14.51
N LEU A 169 15.59 7.70 13.79
CA LEU A 169 16.99 8.08 13.61
C LEU A 169 17.80 8.24 14.90
N PRO A 170 17.29 8.83 16.00
CA PRO A 170 18.08 8.99 17.24
C PRO A 170 18.57 7.69 17.89
N ARG A 171 18.00 6.54 17.52
CA ARG A 171 18.37 5.22 18.05
C ARG A 171 18.99 4.32 16.98
N MET A 172 19.13 4.83 15.76
CA MET A 172 19.64 4.08 14.64
C MET A 172 21.16 3.96 14.76
N LYS A 173 21.66 2.72 14.77
CA LYS A 173 23.10 2.43 14.76
C LYS A 173 23.65 2.34 13.34
N ARG A 174 22.84 1.88 12.39
CA ARG A 174 23.31 1.60 11.04
C ARG A 174 22.22 1.81 9.99
N ILE A 175 22.51 2.64 9.00
CA ILE A 175 21.70 2.73 7.79
C ILE A 175 22.58 2.28 6.62
N ILE A 176 22.08 1.32 5.85
CA ILE A 176 22.74 0.93 4.61
C ILE A 176 21.82 1.20 3.43
N TYR A 177 22.44 1.42 2.30
CA TYR A 177 21.80 1.76 1.05
C TYR A 177 22.14 0.70 0.01
N LYS A 178 21.14 0.28 -0.78
CA LYS A 178 21.39 -0.50 -1.99
C LYS A 178 20.65 0.14 -3.16
N GLY A 179 21.42 0.52 -4.18
CA GLY A 179 20.97 1.12 -5.42
C GLY A 179 22.13 1.88 -6.08
N GLN A 180 21.88 2.52 -7.22
CA GLN A 180 22.85 3.40 -7.87
C GLN A 180 22.93 4.75 -7.17
N GLU A 181 24.10 5.39 -7.14
CA GLU A 181 24.20 6.73 -6.56
C GLU A 181 23.26 7.70 -7.31
N SER A 182 22.33 8.28 -6.56
CA SER A 182 21.31 9.21 -7.04
C SER A 182 21.32 10.50 -6.20
N LYS A 183 20.69 11.56 -6.72
CA LYS A 183 20.52 12.82 -5.96
C LYS A 183 19.85 12.58 -4.61
N ALA A 184 18.82 11.72 -4.57
CA ALA A 184 18.17 11.35 -3.32
C ALA A 184 19.12 10.64 -2.34
N SER A 185 19.97 9.73 -2.83
CA SER A 185 20.94 9.04 -1.97
C SER A 185 21.98 10.01 -1.39
N SER A 186 22.42 11.01 -2.16
CA SER A 186 23.34 12.06 -1.70
C SER A 186 22.68 12.94 -0.65
N TRP A 187 21.49 13.51 -0.93
CA TRP A 187 20.78 14.36 0.03
C TRP A 187 20.41 13.62 1.32
N LEU A 188 20.05 12.35 1.22
CA LEU A 188 19.78 11.53 2.40
C LEU A 188 21.08 11.28 3.19
N THR A 189 22.21 11.06 2.52
CA THR A 189 23.52 10.92 3.18
C THR A 189 23.88 12.18 3.96
N ASP A 190 23.77 13.34 3.32
CA ASP A 190 24.10 14.64 3.94
C ASP A 190 23.22 14.87 5.17
N TYR A 191 21.90 14.71 5.03
CA TYR A 191 20.96 14.84 6.15
C TYR A 191 21.28 13.90 7.32
N LEU A 192 21.54 12.61 7.03
CA LEU A 192 21.85 11.63 8.07
C LEU A 192 23.16 11.95 8.80
N TYR A 193 24.16 12.43 8.07
CA TYR A 193 25.46 12.79 8.63
C TYR A 193 25.39 14.09 9.44
N GLU A 194 24.82 15.15 8.88
CA GLU A 194 24.78 16.48 9.50
C GLU A 194 23.87 16.51 10.74
N GLU A 195 22.68 15.92 10.66
CA GLU A 195 21.67 16.02 11.73
C GLU A 195 21.80 14.93 12.80
N PHE A 196 22.33 13.76 12.43
CA PHE A 196 22.35 12.58 13.32
C PHE A 196 23.73 11.92 13.45
N GLY A 197 24.74 12.37 12.72
CA GLY A 197 26.06 11.73 12.72
C GLY A 197 26.07 10.30 12.17
N ILE A 198 25.06 9.93 11.38
CA ILE A 198 24.92 8.58 10.81
C ILE A 198 25.56 8.54 9.43
N VAL A 199 26.57 7.69 9.28
CA VAL A 199 27.19 7.42 7.97
C VAL A 199 26.38 6.35 7.25
N MET A 200 25.74 6.72 6.14
CA MET A 200 25.04 5.77 5.27
C MET A 200 26.05 5.03 4.38
N MET A 201 26.01 3.69 4.39
CA MET A 201 26.94 2.85 3.61
C MET A 201 26.26 2.16 2.43
N GLY A 202 26.84 2.26 1.24
CA GLY A 202 26.41 1.49 0.07
C GLY A 202 26.77 0.00 0.19
N VAL A 203 25.85 -0.89 -0.19
CA VAL A 203 26.09 -2.34 -0.22
C VAL A 203 25.70 -2.97 -1.56
N GLN A 204 26.44 -4.02 -1.95
CA GLN A 204 26.15 -4.76 -3.19
C GLN A 204 25.07 -5.85 -2.99
N LYS A 205 25.01 -6.44 -1.79
CA LYS A 205 24.07 -7.52 -1.45
C LYS A 205 23.10 -7.06 -0.38
N LEU A 206 21.84 -7.48 -0.50
CA LEU A 206 20.84 -7.23 0.52
C LEU A 206 21.22 -7.95 1.82
N PRO A 207 21.08 -7.29 2.96
CA PRO A 207 21.26 -7.90 4.27
C PRO A 207 20.12 -8.91 4.54
N SER A 208 20.41 -9.93 5.35
CA SER A 208 19.43 -10.99 5.66
C SER A 208 18.74 -10.83 7.02
N ASP A 209 19.24 -9.90 7.84
CA ASP A 209 18.99 -9.76 9.27
C ASP A 209 18.48 -8.37 9.69
N MET A 210 18.20 -7.48 8.73
CA MET A 210 17.66 -6.15 9.01
C MET A 210 16.44 -5.81 8.15
N PRO A 211 15.53 -4.98 8.66
CA PRO A 211 14.42 -4.50 7.85
C PRO A 211 14.90 -3.79 6.58
N VAL A 212 14.16 -3.97 5.50
CA VAL A 212 14.40 -3.32 4.22
C VAL A 212 13.22 -2.42 3.92
N LEU A 213 13.47 -1.12 3.81
CA LEU A 213 12.53 -0.13 3.31
C LEU A 213 12.76 0.05 1.81
N ASP A 214 11.83 -0.47 1.02
CA ASP A 214 11.89 -0.45 -0.43
C ASP A 214 10.96 0.63 -0.98
N PHE A 215 11.56 1.79 -1.28
CA PHE A 215 10.91 2.91 -1.95
C PHE A 215 10.96 2.79 -3.48
N GLY A 216 11.64 1.77 -4.01
CA GLY A 216 12.03 1.63 -5.41
C GLY A 216 10.97 1.06 -6.35
N ILE A 217 9.85 0.54 -5.84
CA ILE A 217 8.87 -0.20 -6.65
C ILE A 217 7.47 0.41 -6.53
N GLN A 218 7.14 1.27 -7.49
CA GLN A 218 5.76 1.50 -7.94
C GLN A 218 5.52 0.72 -9.25
N GLU A 219 5.60 -0.61 -9.22
CA GLU A 219 5.12 -1.41 -10.35
C GLU A 219 3.82 -2.10 -9.95
N TRP A 220 2.72 -1.34 -10.04
CA TRP A 220 1.41 -1.92 -10.16
C TRP A 220 0.97 -1.82 -11.63
N GLY A 221 1.46 -2.77 -12.44
CA GLY A 221 1.08 -2.89 -13.83
C GLY A 221 1.94 -2.07 -14.80
N SER A 222 2.71 -2.80 -15.61
CA SER A 222 3.23 -2.36 -16.91
C SER A 222 4.22 -1.19 -16.94
N ARG A 223 5.50 -1.49 -16.69
CA ARG A 223 6.56 -0.98 -17.57
C ARG A 223 7.06 -2.12 -18.43
N LYS A 224 6.54 -2.22 -19.66
CA LYS A 224 7.32 -2.84 -20.74
C LYS A 224 8.57 -1.98 -20.91
N LEU A 225 9.69 -2.37 -20.31
CA LEU A 225 10.97 -2.01 -20.90
C LEU A 225 10.98 -2.68 -22.28
N SER A 226 11.12 -1.85 -23.31
CA SER A 226 11.31 -2.30 -24.69
C SER A 226 12.47 -3.29 -24.73
N SER A 227 12.15 -4.58 -24.83
CA SER A 227 13.12 -5.63 -25.11
C SER A 227 13.52 -5.55 -26.58
N SER A 228 14.52 -4.74 -26.89
CA SER A 228 15.38 -5.06 -28.02
C SER A 228 16.15 -6.33 -27.65
N SER A 229 16.09 -7.33 -28.54
CA SER A 229 16.73 -8.64 -28.47
C SER A 229 16.12 -9.68 -27.50
N GLY A 230 15.18 -10.47 -28.02
CA GLY A 230 15.30 -11.93 -28.18
C GLY A 230 15.66 -12.82 -26.99
N GLY A 231 15.64 -12.34 -25.75
CA GLY A 231 15.82 -13.14 -24.54
C GLY A 231 14.54 -13.06 -23.71
N GLY A 232 13.93 -14.20 -23.41
CA GLY A 232 12.80 -14.25 -22.48
C GLY A 232 13.17 -13.51 -21.20
N ILE A 233 12.40 -12.48 -20.87
CA ILE A 233 12.58 -11.70 -19.65
C ILE A 233 12.28 -12.63 -18.49
N LYS A 234 13.33 -13.24 -17.92
CA LYS A 234 13.28 -13.79 -16.57
C LYS A 234 13.19 -12.59 -15.65
N TYR A 235 11.96 -12.22 -15.33
CA TYR A 235 11.72 -11.35 -14.19
C TYR A 235 12.23 -12.11 -12.97
N GLU A 236 13.40 -11.71 -12.46
CA GLU A 236 13.69 -11.87 -11.04
C GLU A 236 12.74 -10.92 -10.28
N VAL A 237 11.43 -11.18 -10.34
CA VAL A 237 10.62 -11.06 -9.14
C VAL A 237 11.29 -12.05 -8.21
N HIS A 238 12.30 -11.57 -7.51
CA HIS A 238 13.00 -12.34 -6.54
C HIS A 238 11.88 -12.79 -5.60
N ASN A 239 11.50 -14.06 -5.74
CA ASN A 239 10.90 -14.86 -4.73
C ASN A 239 11.91 -14.85 -3.56
N LEU A 240 12.07 -13.71 -2.88
CA LEU A 240 12.88 -13.53 -1.68
C LEU A 240 12.26 -14.27 -0.50
N ARG A 241 11.13 -14.97 -0.71
CA ARG A 241 10.62 -16.02 0.17
C ARG A 241 11.24 -17.40 -0.05
N LYS A 242 12.08 -17.62 -1.08
CA LYS A 242 12.90 -18.84 -1.20
C LYS A 242 14.26 -18.65 -0.52
N GLY A 243 14.21 -18.35 0.77
CA GLY A 243 15.38 -18.23 1.63
C GLY A 243 14.93 -17.94 3.05
N LYS A 244 15.59 -18.53 4.03
CA LYS A 244 15.35 -18.37 5.48
C LYS A 244 15.65 -16.94 5.98
N ALA A 245 15.27 -15.90 5.26
CA ALA A 245 15.53 -14.51 5.65
C ALA A 245 14.51 -14.08 6.73
N LYS A 246 15.02 -13.64 7.88
CA LYS A 246 14.25 -13.06 8.98
C LYS A 246 13.96 -11.55 8.79
N ALA A 247 14.52 -10.95 7.73
CA ALA A 247 14.35 -9.54 7.41
C ALA A 247 12.89 -9.18 7.08
N VAL A 248 12.37 -8.14 7.73
CA VAL A 248 11.05 -7.57 7.43
C VAL A 248 11.18 -6.66 6.21
N TYR A 249 10.42 -6.94 5.15
CA TYR A 249 10.43 -6.15 3.93
C TYR A 249 9.24 -5.18 3.92
N ILE A 250 9.51 -3.90 3.79
CA ILE A 250 8.52 -2.81 3.81
C ILE A 250 8.52 -2.19 2.41
N SER A 251 7.54 -2.58 1.61
CA SER A 251 7.34 -2.09 0.25
C SER A 251 5.87 -1.76 0.01
N SER A 252 5.56 -1.04 -1.07
CA SER A 252 4.18 -0.74 -1.48
C SER A 252 3.31 -2.00 -1.55
N ALA A 253 3.85 -3.08 -2.13
CA ALA A 253 3.15 -4.34 -2.29
C ALA A 253 2.87 -5.04 -0.96
N GLU A 254 3.84 -5.10 -0.05
CA GLU A 254 3.64 -5.74 1.26
C GLU A 254 2.71 -4.90 2.16
N ILE A 255 2.75 -3.56 2.07
CA ILE A 255 1.83 -2.66 2.78
C ILE A 255 0.39 -2.87 2.29
N LEU A 256 0.19 -2.93 0.96
CA LEU A 256 -1.14 -3.13 0.39
C LEU A 256 -1.67 -4.53 0.67
N LYS A 257 -0.81 -5.54 0.64
CA LYS A 257 -1.16 -6.90 1.06
C LYS A 257 -1.54 -6.96 2.54
N PHE A 258 -0.80 -6.27 3.40
CA PHE A 258 -1.12 -6.15 4.81
C PHE A 258 -2.51 -5.53 5.01
N LEU A 259 -2.80 -4.43 4.30
CA LEU A 259 -4.09 -3.75 4.36
C LEU A 259 -5.23 -4.63 3.85
N ASP A 260 -5.05 -5.27 2.70
CA ASP A 260 -6.01 -6.21 2.10
C ASP A 260 -6.33 -7.37 3.06
N ILE A 261 -5.31 -7.99 3.65
CA ILE A 261 -5.48 -9.06 4.65
C ILE A 261 -6.21 -8.54 5.90
N ALA A 262 -5.83 -7.36 6.41
CA ALA A 262 -6.44 -6.79 7.60
C ALA A 262 -7.94 -6.53 7.40
N VAL A 263 -8.30 -5.94 6.26
CA VAL A 263 -9.69 -5.65 5.91
C VAL A 263 -10.46 -6.95 5.63
N LYS A 264 -9.92 -7.88 4.85
CA LYS A 264 -10.59 -9.16 4.54
C LYS A 264 -10.76 -10.05 5.76
N ASN A 265 -9.79 -10.08 6.68
CA ASN A 265 -9.97 -10.81 7.93
C ASN A 265 -11.08 -10.19 8.78
N GLY A 266 -11.11 -8.85 8.89
CA GLY A 266 -12.22 -8.15 9.56
C GLY A 266 -13.57 -8.31 8.84
N TYR A 267 -13.56 -8.50 7.52
CA TYR A 267 -14.74 -8.80 6.71
C TYR A 267 -15.25 -10.22 6.98
N ASN A 268 -14.36 -11.21 6.96
CA ASN A 268 -14.67 -12.63 7.13
C ASN A 268 -15.07 -13.01 8.56
N THR A 269 -14.78 -12.18 9.55
CA THR A 269 -15.25 -12.38 10.94
C THR A 269 -16.73 -12.04 11.16
N LYS A 270 -17.45 -11.55 10.14
CA LYS A 270 -18.92 -11.61 10.12
C LYS A 270 -19.36 -13.06 9.86
N VAL A 271 -19.13 -13.94 10.84
CA VAL A 271 -19.75 -15.27 10.87
C VAL A 271 -21.23 -15.06 11.18
N ASN A 272 -22.07 -15.68 10.35
CA ASN A 272 -23.54 -15.70 10.39
C ASN A 272 -24.16 -15.70 11.79
#